data_AF-A0A9P7ER25-F1
#
_entry.id   AF-A0A9P7ER25-F1
#
_cell.length_a   1.000
_cell.length_b   1.000
_cell.length_c   1.000
_cell.angle_alpha   90.00
_cell.angle_beta   90.00
_cell.angle_gamma   90.00
#
_symmetry.space_group_name_H-M   'P 1'
#
loop_
_entity.id
_entity.type
_entity.pdbx_description
1 polymer ?
#
loop_
_entity_poly.entity_id
_entity_poly.type
_entity_poly.pdbx_seq_one_letter_code
_entity_poly.pdbx_strand_id
1 'polypeptide(L)'
;YNKWASENSFNSMLPKAVAKASTSQTGLDDHLHECPKAECILPYSDKLFQEAATEWLIATDQPIQALDHLYFHKLINVASRAPNGIKIPDRKVMWAKIINMFQKQMKHLRTQLNVGFIFLFELYVMITIYRVTP
;
A
#
# COMPACT_ATOMS: atom_id res chain seq x y z
N TYR A 1 36.55 -15.82 15.07
CA TYR A 1 36.57 -14.46 14.51
C TYR A 1 37.97 -14.04 14.08
N ASN A 2 38.95 -13.83 14.97
CA ASN A 2 40.32 -13.38 14.57
C ASN A 2 40.99 -14.28 13.52
N LYS A 3 40.90 -15.61 13.68
CA LYS A 3 41.43 -16.58 12.70
C LYS A 3 40.75 -16.47 11.33
N TRP A 4 39.43 -16.32 11.31
CA TRP A 4 38.67 -16.10 10.09
C TRP A 4 39.02 -14.77 9.43
N ALA A 5 39.18 -13.70 10.22
CA ALA A 5 39.55 -12.38 9.73
C ALA A 5 40.93 -12.41 9.05
N SER A 6 41.93 -13.09 9.64
CA SER A 6 43.24 -13.28 9.01
C SER A 6 43.19 -14.13 7.73
N GLU A 7 42.32 -15.14 7.68
CA GLU A 7 42.16 -16.01 6.51
C GLU A 7 41.44 -15.30 5.35
N ASN A 8 40.69 -14.24 5.62
CA ASN A 8 39.89 -13.51 4.63
C ASN A 8 40.43 -12.08 4.37
N SER A 9 41.69 -11.80 4.72
CA SER A 9 42.33 -10.49 4.55
C SER A 9 41.54 -9.33 5.18
N PHE A 10 40.84 -9.60 6.28
CA PHE A 10 40.00 -8.65 6.99
C PHE A 10 40.68 -8.19 8.28
N ASN A 11 40.75 -6.87 8.50
CA ASN A 11 41.35 -6.32 9.72
C ASN A 11 40.41 -6.51 10.93
N SER A 12 40.87 -7.27 11.93
CA SER A 12 40.10 -7.49 13.16
C SER A 12 40.06 -6.22 14.02
N MET A 13 38.89 -5.63 14.19
CA MET A 13 38.66 -4.45 15.01
C MET A 13 38.29 -4.76 16.48
N LEU A 14 38.58 -5.97 16.96
CA LEU A 14 38.30 -6.31 18.35
C LEU A 14 39.27 -5.58 19.32
N PRO A 15 38.79 -5.14 20.50
CA PRO A 15 39.58 -4.29 21.41
C PRO A 15 40.94 -4.84 21.85
N LYS A 16 41.13 -6.17 21.83
CA LYS A 16 42.41 -6.82 22.17
C LYS A 16 43.44 -6.83 21.02
N ALA A 17 43.03 -6.54 19.78
CA ALA A 17 43.92 -6.43 18.61
C ALA A 17 44.32 -4.99 18.28
N VAL A 18 43.58 -3.99 18.79
CA VAL A 18 43.82 -2.56 18.54
C VAL A 18 44.40 -1.92 19.81
N ALA A 19 45.67 -2.20 20.12
CA ALA A 19 46.38 -1.47 21.16
C ALA A 19 46.78 -0.09 20.61
N LYS A 20 46.12 0.96 21.13
CA LYS A 20 46.42 2.39 20.92
C LYS A 20 46.45 2.86 19.46
N ALA A 21 45.28 3.14 18.91
CA ALA A 21 45.14 4.08 17.79
C ALA A 21 44.07 5.11 18.15
N SER A 22 44.49 6.16 18.86
CA SER A 22 43.76 7.43 18.93
C SER A 22 43.94 8.14 17.60
N THR A 23 43.16 7.76 16.60
CA THR A 23 43.13 8.44 15.30
C THR A 23 41.69 8.69 14.94
N SER A 24 41.35 9.97 14.88
CA SER A 24 40.14 10.51 14.29
C SER A 24 39.82 9.75 13.01
N GLN A 25 38.59 9.23 12.92
CA GLN A 25 38.06 8.52 11.77
C GLN A 25 38.34 9.32 10.49
N THR A 26 39.35 8.90 9.73
CA THR A 26 39.79 9.59 8.50
C THR A 26 39.33 8.74 7.33
N GLY A 27 38.23 9.16 6.71
CA GLY A 27 37.73 8.55 5.47
C GLY A 27 36.74 7.43 5.70
N LEU A 28 35.59 7.55 5.04
CA LEU A 28 34.70 6.43 4.75
C LEU A 28 35.48 5.36 3.95
N ASP A 29 35.12 4.09 4.15
CA ASP A 29 35.68 2.93 3.44
C ASP A 29 35.49 3.08 1.91
N ASP A 30 36.52 2.74 1.11
CA ASP A 30 36.51 2.80 -0.36
C ASP A 30 35.52 1.80 -0.97
N HIS A 31 35.03 0.84 -0.17
CA HIS A 31 33.93 -0.07 -0.51
C HIS A 31 32.53 0.57 -0.38
N LEU A 32 32.40 1.81 0.11
CA LEU A 32 31.13 2.53 0.06
C LEU A 32 30.90 3.07 -1.35
N HIS A 33 30.08 2.35 -2.12
CA HIS A 33 29.48 2.90 -3.32
C HIS A 33 28.47 3.98 -2.93
N GLU A 34 28.55 5.15 -3.56
CA GLU A 34 27.50 6.16 -3.46
C GLU A 34 26.16 5.52 -3.84
N CYS A 35 25.24 5.46 -2.88
CA CYS A 35 23.87 5.08 -3.19
C CYS A 35 23.34 6.14 -4.17
N PRO A 36 22.79 5.76 -5.34
CA PRO A 36 22.23 6.72 -6.28
C PRO A 36 21.33 7.64 -5.48
N LYS A 37 21.62 8.95 -5.48
CA LYS A 37 20.84 9.92 -4.72
C LYS A 37 19.38 9.69 -5.07
N ALA A 38 18.64 9.07 -4.16
CA ALA A 38 17.20 9.05 -4.25
C ALA A 38 16.84 10.52 -4.38
N GLU A 39 16.18 10.89 -5.49
CA GLU A 39 15.69 12.26 -5.71
C GLU A 39 15.18 12.77 -4.38
N CYS A 40 15.77 13.85 -3.88
CA CYS A 40 15.51 14.36 -2.54
C CYS A 40 14.00 14.62 -2.44
N ILE A 41 13.26 13.65 -1.90
CA ILE A 41 11.84 13.76 -1.65
C ILE A 41 11.76 14.88 -0.63
N LEU A 42 11.23 16.03 -1.04
CA LEU A 42 11.01 17.14 -0.12
C LEU A 42 10.33 16.56 1.13
N PRO A 43 10.93 16.70 2.31
CA PRO A 43 10.37 16.11 3.51
C PRO A 43 8.97 16.68 3.73
N TYR A 44 8.07 15.83 4.21
CA TYR A 44 6.71 16.23 4.52
C TYR A 44 6.69 17.44 5.46
N SER A 45 5.84 18.40 5.16
CA SER A 45 5.54 19.56 6.00
C SER A 45 4.05 19.85 5.89
N ASP A 46 3.40 20.15 7.02
CA ASP A 46 1.96 20.45 7.09
C ASP A 46 1.59 21.61 6.15
N LYS A 47 2.46 22.62 6.05
CA LYS A 47 2.25 23.77 5.16
C LYS A 47 2.26 23.36 3.68
N LEU A 48 3.24 22.56 3.28
CA LEU A 48 3.36 22.07 1.90
C LEU A 48 2.16 21.20 1.54
N PHE A 49 1.72 20.34 2.46
CA PHE A 49 0.52 19.53 2.27
C PHE A 49 -0.73 20.39 2.13
N GLN A 50 -0.89 21.43 2.98
CA GLN A 50 -2.05 22.33 2.93
C GLN A 50 -2.10 23.11 1.61
N GLU A 51 -0.96 23.60 1.13
CA GLU A 51 -0.86 24.30 -0.16
C GLU A 51 -1.23 23.36 -1.30
N ALA A 52 -0.61 22.17 -1.38
CA ALA A 52 -0.88 21.19 -2.41
C ALA A 52 -2.34 20.70 -2.40
N ALA A 53 -2.93 20.51 -1.22
CA ALA A 53 -4.34 20.13 -1.08
C ALA A 53 -5.27 21.25 -1.57
N THR A 54 -4.95 22.50 -1.26
CA THR A 54 -5.72 23.68 -1.69
C THR A 54 -5.68 23.83 -3.22
N GLU A 55 -4.50 23.71 -3.81
CA GLU A 55 -4.33 23.73 -5.27
C GLU A 55 -5.10 22.60 -5.95
N TRP A 56 -5.05 21.39 -5.39
CA TRP A 56 -5.79 20.25 -5.90
C TRP A 56 -7.31 20.49 -5.86
N LEU A 57 -7.86 21.00 -4.75
CA LEU A 57 -9.28 21.32 -4.63
C LEU A 57 -9.74 22.33 -5.69
N ILE A 58 -8.97 23.41 -5.89
CA ILE A 58 -9.29 24.46 -6.88
C ILE A 58 -9.20 23.89 -8.31
N ALA A 59 -8.12 23.17 -8.63
CA ALA A 59 -7.88 22.66 -9.98
C ALA A 59 -8.90 21.60 -10.43
N THR A 60 -9.50 20.88 -9.46
CA THR A 60 -10.42 19.77 -9.74
C THR A 60 -11.86 20.06 -9.32
N ASP A 61 -12.15 21.28 -8.90
CA ASP A 61 -13.45 21.77 -8.43
C ASP A 61 -14.08 20.82 -7.39
N GLN A 62 -13.27 20.38 -6.42
CA GLN A 62 -13.70 19.45 -5.39
C GLN A 62 -14.27 20.22 -4.19
N PRO A 63 -15.32 19.69 -3.53
CA PRO A 63 -15.80 20.29 -2.31
C PRO A 63 -14.75 20.16 -1.19
N ILE A 64 -14.71 21.13 -0.28
CA ILE A 64 -13.79 21.11 0.89
C ILE A 64 -13.97 19.82 1.71
N GLN A 65 -15.21 19.31 1.79
CA GLN A 65 -15.57 18.05 2.44
C GLN A 65 -14.84 16.81 1.88
N ALA A 66 -14.25 16.90 0.68
CA ALA A 66 -13.45 15.81 0.12
C ALA A 66 -12.24 15.46 1.00
N LEU A 67 -11.69 16.45 1.73
CA LEU A 67 -10.56 16.24 2.65
C LEU A 67 -10.95 15.45 3.90
N ASP A 68 -12.21 15.53 4.34
CA ASP A 68 -12.73 14.80 5.51
C ASP A 68 -13.12 13.35 5.19
N HIS A 69 -13.15 12.99 3.90
CA HIS A 69 -13.65 11.70 3.47
C HIS A 69 -12.69 10.57 3.88
N LEU A 70 -13.21 9.54 4.56
CA LEU A 70 -12.39 8.43 5.09
C LEU A 70 -11.53 7.74 4.03
N TYR A 71 -12.02 7.61 2.79
CA TYR A 71 -11.25 7.00 1.71
C TYR A 71 -10.11 7.90 1.21
N PHE A 72 -10.25 9.23 1.33
CA PHE A 72 -9.16 10.16 1.03
C PHE A 72 -8.03 9.98 2.06
N HIS A 73 -8.35 9.97 3.37
CA HIS A 73 -7.36 9.67 4.41
C HIS A 73 -6.68 8.30 4.21
N LYS A 74 -7.45 7.28 3.82
CA LYS A 74 -6.90 5.95 3.51
C LYS A 74 -5.94 6.00 2.34
N LEU A 75 -6.26 6.75 1.27
CA LEU A 75 -5.38 6.94 0.12
C LEU A 75 -4.06 7.60 0.54
N ILE A 76 -4.12 8.69 1.31
CA ILE A 76 -2.93 9.41 1.80
C ILE A 76 -2.06 8.53 2.70
N ASN A 77 -2.66 7.72 3.57
CA ASN A 77 -1.91 6.81 4.45
C ASN A 77 -1.22 5.68 3.67
N VAL A 78 -1.82 5.18 2.59
CA VAL A 78 -1.17 4.21 1.70
C VAL A 78 -0.04 4.89 0.91
N ALA A 79 -0.31 6.09 0.40
CA ALA A 79 0.61 6.94 -0.34
C ALA A 79 1.89 7.28 0.46
N SER A 80 1.76 7.71 1.71
CA SER A 80 2.88 8.13 2.56
C SER A 80 3.84 7.01 2.93
N ARG A 81 3.41 5.75 2.81
CA ARG A 81 4.23 4.56 3.06
C ARG A 81 5.05 4.12 1.84
N ALA A 82 4.85 4.75 0.68
CA ALA A 82 5.56 4.37 -0.54
C ALA A 82 6.97 5.00 -0.56
N PRO A 83 8.05 4.22 -0.43
CA PRO A 83 9.40 4.76 -0.27
C PRO A 83 9.93 5.48 -1.53
N ASN A 84 9.42 5.09 -2.70
CA ASN A 84 9.87 5.58 -4.00
C ASN A 84 8.77 6.36 -4.73
N GLY A 85 7.89 7.01 -3.96
CA GLY A 85 6.70 7.66 -4.49
C GLY A 85 5.65 6.67 -5.01
N ILE A 86 4.60 7.21 -5.65
CA ILE A 86 3.40 6.45 -6.02
C ILE A 86 3.27 6.43 -7.53
N LYS A 87 3.07 5.24 -8.09
CA LYS A 87 2.72 5.09 -9.51
C LYS A 87 1.21 5.19 -9.65
N ILE A 88 0.72 6.34 -10.13
CA ILE A 88 -0.71 6.53 -10.42
C ILE A 88 -1.05 5.69 -11.66
N PRO A 89 -2.01 4.74 -11.57
CA PRO A 89 -2.37 3.90 -12.71
C PRO A 89 -3.08 4.72 -13.79
N ASP A 90 -2.91 4.30 -15.05
CA ASP A 90 -3.59 4.92 -16.18
C ASP A 90 -5.11 4.89 -16.01
N ARG A 91 -5.78 5.92 -16.54
CA ARG A 91 -7.24 6.08 -16.48
C ARG A 91 -7.94 4.81 -16.95
N LYS A 92 -7.54 4.21 -18.09
CA LYS A 92 -8.21 3.01 -18.62
C LYS A 92 -8.10 1.82 -17.66
N VAL A 93 -6.94 1.65 -17.03
CA VAL A 93 -6.69 0.58 -16.05
C VAL A 93 -7.56 0.79 -14.81
N MET A 94 -7.65 2.03 -14.32
CA MET A 94 -8.50 2.38 -13.18
C MET A 94 -9.97 2.10 -13.47
N TRP A 95 -10.46 2.53 -14.64
CA TRP A 95 -11.86 2.30 -15.05
C TRP A 95 -12.19 0.81 -15.18
N ALA A 96 -11.32 0.03 -15.81
CA ALA A 96 -11.51 -1.42 -15.90
C ALA A 96 -11.57 -2.07 -14.52
N LYS A 97 -10.73 -1.62 -13.57
CA LYS A 97 -10.75 -2.10 -12.18
C LYS A 97 -12.10 -1.82 -11.51
N ILE A 98 -12.62 -0.59 -11.64
CA ILE A 98 -13.91 -0.19 -11.06
C ILE A 98 -15.05 -1.05 -11.62
N ILE A 99 -15.12 -1.20 -12.94
CA ILE A 99 -16.15 -2.03 -13.59
C ILE A 99 -16.07 -3.48 -13.12
N ASN A 100 -14.88 -4.04 -13.03
CA ASN A 100 -14.68 -5.40 -12.54
C ASN A 100 -15.10 -5.57 -11.07
N MET A 101 -14.82 -4.58 -10.21
CA MET A 101 -15.28 -4.58 -8.82
C MET A 101 -16.80 -4.56 -8.73
N PHE A 102 -17.45 -3.71 -9.54
CA PHE A 102 -18.90 -3.63 -9.62
C PHE A 102 -19.51 -4.95 -10.10
N GLN A 103 -19.00 -5.53 -11.19
CA GLN A 103 -19.44 -6.82 -11.70
C GLN A 103 -19.29 -7.95 -10.68
N LYS A 104 -18.18 -7.96 -9.92
CA LYS A 104 -17.96 -8.93 -8.85
C LYS A 104 -19.01 -8.79 -7.74
N GLN A 105 -19.34 -7.57 -7.33
CA GLN A 105 -20.41 -7.31 -6.37
C GLN A 105 -21.76 -7.78 -6.90
N MET A 106 -22.11 -7.45 -8.14
CA MET A 106 -23.36 -7.89 -8.77
C MET A 106 -23.47 -9.42 -8.85
N LYS A 107 -22.37 -10.11 -9.19
CA LYS A 107 -22.34 -11.58 -9.19
C LYS A 107 -22.54 -12.15 -7.79
N HIS A 108 -21.90 -11.55 -6.78
CA HIS A 108 -22.07 -11.97 -5.39
C HIS A 108 -23.52 -11.79 -4.91
N LEU A 109 -24.11 -10.62 -5.17
CA LEU A 109 -25.51 -10.35 -4.84
C LEU A 109 -26.45 -11.33 -5.55
N ARG A 110 -26.22 -11.58 -6.85
CA ARG A 110 -26.99 -12.59 -7.59
C ARG A 110 -26.90 -13.95 -6.93
N THR A 111 -25.71 -14.41 -6.53
CA THR A 111 -25.59 -15.71 -5.85
C THR A 111 -26.36 -15.77 -4.54
N GLN A 112 -26.34 -14.70 -3.74
CA GLN A 112 -27.05 -14.64 -2.46
C GLN A 112 -28.58 -14.62 -2.65
N LEU A 113 -29.07 -13.85 -3.61
CA LEU A 113 -30.51 -13.72 -3.86
C LEU A 113 -31.10 -14.93 -4.59
N ASN A 114 -30.32 -15.62 -5.44
CA ASN A 114 -30.79 -16.80 -6.15
C ASN A 114 -30.95 -18.03 -5.23
N VAL A 115 -30.34 -18.03 -4.04
CA VAL A 115 -30.61 -19.06 -3.02
C VAL A 115 -32.04 -18.92 -2.49
N GLY A 116 -32.56 -17.68 -2.37
CA GLY A 116 -33.92 -17.42 -1.91
C GLY A 116 -35.01 -17.91 -2.87
N PHE A 117 -34.78 -17.86 -4.19
CA PHE A 117 -35.74 -18.33 -5.18
C PHE A 117 -35.91 -19.87 -5.16
N ILE A 118 -34.81 -20.60 -4.89
CA ILE A 118 -34.84 -22.07 -4.77
C ILE A 118 -35.61 -22.49 -3.52
N PHE A 119 -35.37 -21.85 -2.36
CA PHE A 119 -36.06 -22.20 -1.12
C PHE A 119 -37.57 -21.90 -1.16
N LEU A 120 -37.98 -20.80 -1.80
CA LEU A 120 -39.40 -20.48 -1.96
C LEU A 120 -40.09 -21.41 -2.95
N PHE A 121 -39.40 -21.84 -4.01
CA PHE A 121 -39.94 -22.81 -4.97
C PHE A 121 -40.10 -24.20 -4.34
N GLU A 122 -39.10 -24.70 -3.60
CA GLU A 122 -39.18 -25.99 -2.89
C GLU A 122 -40.26 -25.97 -1.80
N LEU A 123 -40.37 -24.89 -1.01
CA LEU A 123 -41.43 -24.74 -0.02
C LEU A 123 -42.82 -24.67 -0.69
N TYR A 124 -42.94 -23.94 -1.80
CA TYR A 124 -44.19 -23.84 -2.57
C TYR A 124 -44.60 -25.19 -3.18
N VAL A 125 -43.65 -25.94 -3.74
CA VAL A 125 -43.89 -27.30 -4.27
C VAL A 125 -44.28 -28.26 -3.14
N MET A 126 -43.60 -28.22 -1.98
CA MET A 126 -44.00 -29.02 -0.80
C MET A 126 -45.41 -28.67 -0.33
N ILE A 127 -45.73 -27.38 -0.15
CA ILE A 127 -47.05 -26.91 0.29
C ILE A 127 -48.14 -27.36 -0.70
N THR A 128 -47.84 -27.33 -2.00
CA THR A 128 -48.80 -27.73 -3.04
C THR A 128 -49.01 -29.25 -3.08
N ILE A 129 -47.96 -30.06 -2.93
CA ILE A 129 -48.05 -31.53 -2.87
C ILE A 129 -48.84 -31.99 -1.62
N TYR A 130 -48.58 -31.38 -0.45
CA TYR A 130 -49.31 -31.69 0.79
C TYR A 130 -50.77 -31.23 0.79
N ARG A 131 -51.15 -30.28 -0.08
CA ARG A 131 -52.57 -29.87 -0.26
C ARG A 131 -53.37 -30.77 -1.21
N VAL A 132 -52.70 -31.57 -2.04
CA VAL A 132 -53.31 -32.38 -3.10
C VAL A 132 -53.38 -33.87 -2.73
N THR A 133 -52.87 -34.25 -1.56
CA THR A 133 -53.03 -35.61 -1.02
C THR A 133 -54.16 -35.61 0.03
N PRO A 134 -55.23 -36.42 -0.16
CA PRO A 134 -56.39 -36.45 0.74
C PRO A 134 -56.12 -37.18 2.07
#